data_AF-A0A1F6B3L8-F1
#
_entry.id   AF-A0A1F6B3L8-F1
#
_cell.length_a   1.000
_cell.length_b   1.000
_cell.length_c   1.000
_cell.angle_alpha   90.00
_cell.angle_beta   90.00
_cell.angle_gamma   90.00
#
_symmetry.space_group_name_H-M   'P 1'
#
loop_
_entity.id
_entity.type
_entity.pdbx_description
1 polymer ?
#
loop_
_entity_poly.entity_id
_entity_poly.type
_entity_poly.pdbx_seq_one_letter_code
_entity_poly.pdbx_strand_id
1 'polypeptide(L)'
;MYLIKRTNVLLSDDDHALLSSIVKKEGKTMGQLIREAIKKTYYAKNQRTVQNISQKIEKGWKLLLNPKENINYKELIEYGRK
;
A
#
# COMPACT_ATOMS: atom_id res chain seq x y z
N MET A 1 14.04 -1.30 0.96
CA MET A 1 14.24 -2.77 1.11
C MET A 1 14.78 -3.35 -0.19
N TYR A 2 15.87 -4.11 -0.12
CA TYR A 2 16.53 -4.75 -1.26
C TYR A 2 16.15 -6.23 -1.34
N LEU A 3 15.72 -6.69 -2.52
CA LEU A 3 15.45 -8.11 -2.80
C LEU A 3 16.75 -8.75 -3.32
N ILE A 4 17.41 -9.55 -2.48
CA ILE A 4 18.77 -10.06 -2.73
C ILE A 4 18.84 -11.59 -2.94
N LYS A 5 17.78 -12.33 -2.62
CA LYS A 5 17.74 -13.78 -2.77
C LYS A 5 17.35 -14.14 -4.21
N ARG A 6 18.05 -15.11 -4.81
CA ARG A 6 17.69 -15.68 -6.13
C ARG A 6 16.54 -16.65 -5.94
N THR A 7 15.50 -16.48 -6.74
CA THR A 7 14.31 -17.33 -6.74
C THR A 7 13.96 -17.64 -8.18
N ASN A 8 13.71 -18.91 -8.48
CA ASN A 8 13.24 -19.33 -9.79
C ASN A 8 11.72 -19.15 -9.83
N VAL A 9 11.22 -18.60 -10.94
CA VAL A 9 9.80 -18.36 -11.16
C VAL A 9 9.44 -18.98 -12.51
N LEU A 10 8.38 -19.77 -12.53
CA LEU A 10 7.81 -20.30 -13.76
C LEU A 10 6.81 -19.29 -14.31
N LEU A 11 6.89 -19.02 -15.60
CA LEU A 11 6.01 -18.13 -16.33
C LEU A 11 5.33 -18.91 -17.45
N SER A 12 4.13 -18.50 -17.84
CA SER A 12 3.57 -18.95 -19.11
C SER A 12 4.36 -18.35 -20.27
N ASP A 13 4.27 -18.96 -21.45
CA ASP A 13 4.92 -18.45 -22.65
C ASP A 13 4.42 -17.04 -23.01
N ASP A 14 3.12 -16.79 -22.82
CA ASP A 14 2.49 -15.48 -23.05
C ASP A 14 3.02 -14.43 -22.07
N ASP A 15 3.12 -14.75 -20.78
CA ASP A 15 3.67 -13.85 -19.77
C ASP A 15 5.14 -13.53 -20.05
N HIS A 16 5.92 -14.54 -20.46
CA HIS A 16 7.32 -14.37 -20.79
C HIS A 16 7.51 -13.47 -22.02
N ALA A 17 6.70 -13.67 -23.07
CA ALA A 17 6.72 -12.85 -24.28
C ALA A 17 6.35 -11.38 -23.96
N LEU A 18 5.29 -11.18 -23.19
CA LEU A 18 4.87 -9.86 -22.74
C LEU A 18 5.97 -9.16 -21.94
N LEU A 19 6.51 -9.80 -20.91
CA LEU A 19 7.56 -9.21 -20.09
C LEU A 19 8.82 -8.92 -20.90
N SER A 20 9.16 -9.78 -21.86
CA SER A 20 10.31 -9.58 -22.76
C SER A 20 10.14 -8.33 -23.62
N SER A 21 8.92 -8.05 -24.10
CA SER A 21 8.63 -6.81 -24.85
C SER A 21 8.82 -5.56 -23.99
N ILE A 22 8.40 -5.62 -22.72
CA ILE A 22 8.50 -4.51 -21.75
C ILE A 22 9.97 -4.25 -21.40
N VAL A 23 10.73 -5.31 -21.13
CA VAL A 23 12.18 -5.27 -20.87
C VAL A 23 12.92 -4.56 -22.00
N LYS A 24 12.63 -4.91 -23.26
CA LYS A 24 13.23 -4.26 -24.44
C LYS A 24 12.87 -2.78 -24.52
N LYS A 25 11.61 -2.43 -24.24
CA LYS A 25 11.12 -1.04 -24.28
C LYS A 25 11.73 -0.17 -23.19
N GLU A 26 11.91 -0.70 -21.98
CA GLU A 26 12.39 0.06 -20.82
C GLU A 26 13.92 0.00 -20.63
N GLY A 27 14.65 -0.82 -21.40
CA GLY A 27 16.09 -0.99 -21.25
C GLY A 27 16.49 -1.63 -19.90
N LYS A 28 15.57 -2.38 -19.27
CA LYS A 28 15.78 -3.05 -17.98
C LYS A 28 15.99 -4.54 -18.17
N THR A 29 16.55 -5.20 -17.17
CA THR A 29 16.57 -6.68 -17.13
C THR A 29 15.24 -7.25 -16.65
N MET A 30 14.91 -8.48 -17.09
CA MET A 30 13.73 -9.22 -16.62
C MET A 30 13.65 -9.29 -15.10
N GLY A 31 14.77 -9.59 -14.44
CA GLY A 31 14.85 -9.65 -12.99
C GLY A 31 14.61 -8.30 -12.31
N GLN A 32 15.02 -7.18 -12.89
CA GLN A 32 14.69 -5.84 -12.36
C GLN A 32 13.20 -5.56 -12.44
N LEU A 33 12.58 -5.85 -13.59
CA LEU A 33 11.14 -5.67 -13.81
C LEU A 33 10.30 -6.47 -12.79
N ILE A 34 10.63 -7.76 -12.62
CA ILE A 34 9.94 -8.62 -11.65
C ILE A 34 10.14 -8.11 -10.21
N ARG A 35 11.35 -7.69 -9.83
CA ARG A 35 11.61 -7.12 -8.49
C ARG A 35 10.82 -5.84 -8.24
N GLU A 36 10.71 -4.96 -9.23
CA GLU A 36 9.91 -3.74 -9.15
C GLU A 36 8.42 -4.05 -9.01
N ALA A 37 7.91 -5.00 -9.79
CA ALA A 37 6.52 -5.45 -9.71
C ALA A 37 6.19 -6.02 -8.33
N ILE A 38 7.02 -6.94 -7.79
CA ILE A 38 6.87 -7.48 -6.43
C ILE A 38 6.85 -6.33 -5.42
N LYS A 39 7.76 -5.36 -5.55
CA LYS A 39 7.81 -4.26 -4.61
C LYS A 39 6.55 -3.41 -4.65
N LYS A 40 6.06 -3.10 -5.85
CA LYS A 40 4.84 -2.32 -6.07
C LYS A 40 3.62 -3.04 -5.50
N THR A 41 3.47 -4.33 -5.73
CA THR A 41 2.29 -5.09 -5.33
C THR A 41 2.24 -5.30 -3.81
N TYR A 42 3.36 -5.66 -3.19
CA TYR A 42 3.36 -6.09 -1.79
C TYR A 42 3.85 -5.04 -0.80
N TYR A 43 4.77 -4.13 -1.18
CA TYR A 43 5.23 -3.09 -0.23
C TYR A 43 4.40 -1.82 -0.28
N ALA A 44 3.95 -1.37 -1.47
CA ALA A 44 3.16 -0.15 -1.57
C ALA A 44 1.79 -0.30 -0.88
N LYS A 45 1.22 -1.51 -0.89
CA LYS A 45 -0.05 -1.82 -0.22
C LYS A 45 0.06 -1.74 1.30
N ASN A 46 1.16 -2.20 1.88
CA ASN A 46 1.36 -2.17 3.33
C ASN A 46 1.74 -0.77 3.86
N GLN A 47 2.57 -0.01 3.14
CA GLN A 47 2.96 1.34 3.58
C GLN A 47 1.83 2.37 3.50
N ARG A 48 1.00 2.34 2.44
CA ARG A 48 -0.12 3.28 2.30
C ARG A 48 -1.17 3.09 3.39
N THR A 49 -1.44 1.85 3.78
CA THR A 49 -2.39 1.55 4.86
C THR A 49 -1.89 2.08 6.20
N VAL A 50 -0.62 1.85 6.55
CA VAL A 50 -0.04 2.29 7.83
C VAL A 50 0.05 3.81 7.90
N GLN A 51 0.54 4.48 6.85
CA GLN A 51 0.65 5.95 6.82
C GLN A 51 -0.71 6.64 6.94
N ASN A 52 -1.73 6.13 6.24
CA ASN A 52 -3.09 6.68 6.34
C ASN A 52 -3.71 6.50 7.72
N ILE A 53 -3.43 5.37 8.40
CA ILE A 53 -3.91 5.12 9.76
C ILE A 53 -3.22 6.06 10.75
N SER A 54 -1.89 6.16 10.72
CA SER A 54 -1.14 7.05 11.61
C SER A 54 -1.56 8.51 11.47
N GLN A 55 -1.77 8.99 10.24
CA GLN A 55 -2.25 10.36 10.00
C GLN A 55 -3.69 10.59 10.49
N LYS A 56 -4.58 9.61 10.33
CA LYS A 56 -5.96 9.68 10.83
C LYS A 56 -6.00 9.67 12.36
N ILE A 57 -5.18 8.83 12.98
CA ILE A 57 -5.02 8.77 14.44
C ILE A 57 -4.48 10.12 14.93
N GLU A 58 -3.38 10.63 14.39
CA GLU A 58 -2.81 11.91 14.84
C GLU A 58 -3.81 13.08 14.71
N LYS A 59 -4.56 13.15 13.60
CA LYS A 59 -5.64 14.13 13.44
C LYS A 59 -6.76 13.94 14.46
N GLY A 60 -7.20 12.70 14.68
CA GLY A 60 -8.23 12.38 15.67
C GLY A 60 -7.81 12.76 17.08
N TRP A 61 -6.59 12.42 17.49
CA TRP A 61 -6.05 12.76 18.81
C TRP A 61 -5.94 14.27 19.02
N LYS A 62 -5.51 15.04 18.01
CA LYS A 62 -5.51 16.52 18.08
C LYS A 62 -6.91 17.10 18.29
N LEU A 63 -7.93 16.52 17.67
CA LEU A 63 -9.32 16.95 17.82
C LEU A 63 -9.93 16.53 19.16
N LEU A 64 -9.51 15.39 19.71
CA LEU A 64 -10.00 14.85 20.99
C LEU A 64 -9.32 15.43 22.23
N LEU A 65 -8.06 15.88 22.12
CA LEU A 65 -7.31 16.47 23.25
C LEU A 65 -7.79 17.89 23.58
N ASN A 66 -8.18 18.68 22.58
CA ASN A 66 -8.73 20.04 22.73
C ASN A 66 -9.98 20.21 21.85
N PRO A 67 -11.07 19.50 22.14
CA PRO A 67 -12.31 19.68 21.41
C PRO A 67 -12.84 21.09 21.75
N LYS A 68 -13.19 21.88 20.73
CA LYS A 68 -13.73 23.24 20.93
C LYS A 68 -15.05 23.25 21.72
N GLU A 69 -15.75 22.11 21.70
CA GLU A 69 -17.01 21.88 22.37
C GLU A 69 -16.96 20.53 23.09
N ASN A 70 -17.66 20.41 24.22
CA ASN A 70 -17.73 19.13 24.93
C ASN A 70 -18.44 18.09 24.07
N ILE A 71 -17.82 16.90 23.97
CA ILE A 71 -18.38 15.79 23.19
C ILE A 71 -19.64 15.27 23.88
N ASN A 72 -20.80 15.37 23.22
CA ASN A 72 -22.05 14.78 23.69
C ASN A 72 -22.15 13.31 23.26
N TYR A 73 -21.71 12.41 24.15
CA TYR A 73 -21.69 10.97 23.88
C TYR A 73 -23.08 10.36 23.66
N LYS A 74 -24.15 10.93 24.25
CA LYS A 74 -25.51 10.39 24.12
C LYS A 74 -26.04 10.52 22.69
N GLU A 75 -25.90 11.71 22.10
CA GLU A 75 -26.29 11.99 20.71
C GLU A 75 -25.50 11.13 19.71
N LEU A 76 -24.20 10.95 19.95
CA LEU A 76 -23.35 10.10 19.10
C LEU A 76 -23.79 8.62 19.12
N ILE A 77 -24.14 8.10 20.30
CA ILE A 77 -24.65 6.74 20.46
C ILE A 77 -26.01 6.58 19.77
N GLU A 78 -26.91 7.57 19.90
CA GLU A 78 -28.22 7.54 19.25
C GLU A 78 -28.11 7.64 17.72
N TYR A 79 -27.20 8.46 17.19
CA TYR A 79 -26.93 8.56 15.76
C TYR A 79 -26.44 7.24 15.16
N GLY A 80 -25.52 6.54 15.83
CA GLY A 80 -24.97 5.26 15.35
C GLY A 80 -25.90 4.06 15.49
N ARG A 81 -27.03 4.20 16.21
CA ARG A 81 -28.06 3.15 16.36
C ARG A 81 -29.12 3.17 15.26
N LYS A 82 -29.15 4.20 14.41
CA LYS A 82 -29.96 4.25 13.19
C LYS A 82 -29.28 3.50 12.06
#